data_AF-A0A8D8DH37-F1
#
_entry.id   AF-A0A8D8DH37-F1
#
_cell.length_a   1.000
_cell.length_b   1.000
_cell.length_c   1.000
_cell.angle_alpha   90.00
_cell.angle_beta   90.00
_cell.angle_gamma   90.00
#
_symmetry.space_group_name_H-M   'P 1'
#
loop_
_entity.id
_entity.type
_entity.pdbx_description
1 polymer ?
#
loop_
_entity_poly.entity_id
_entity_poly.type
_entity_poly.pdbx_seq_one_letter_code
_entity_poly.pdbx_strand_id
1 'polypeptide(L)'
;MRVGRLFRAHGEFCASHPWEVIVALVTLTACIITFDKGSADPFQSTRSSSGGGSRPCPTWRFGSVDEDFRCDEQLEQNGIDVILMTIVRCSAILYCYYHFCNLQKLGSKYILGIAGLFTVFSSFIFTSTVINFLGSEVSDLKDALFFFLLLIDLSKAGILAQLALCGSSQSEVTTNIARGMEILGPAISLDTLVETLVIGVGTLSGVQRLELLSGFAVLSAIVNYIVFMTFYP
;
A
#
# COMPACT_ATOMS: atom_id res chain seq x y z
N MET A 1 -28.29 -6.49 1.38
CA MET A 1 -28.56 -7.08 0.04
C MET A 1 -28.23 -6.18 -1.15
N ARG A 2 -28.27 -4.83 -1.08
CA ARG A 2 -27.96 -3.99 -2.26
C ARG A 2 -26.45 -3.85 -2.54
N VAL A 3 -25.64 -3.72 -1.49
CA VAL A 3 -24.19 -3.48 -1.60
C VAL A 3 -23.43 -4.68 -2.18
N GLY A 4 -23.71 -5.90 -1.71
CA GLY A 4 -23.08 -7.12 -2.26
C GLY A 4 -23.30 -7.30 -3.76
N ARG A 5 -24.48 -6.94 -4.29
CA ARG A 5 -24.76 -7.00 -5.73
C ARG A 5 -23.92 -6.03 -6.56
N LEU A 6 -23.54 -4.88 -6.00
CA LEU A 6 -22.62 -3.95 -6.66
C LEU A 6 -21.21 -4.54 -6.73
N PHE A 7 -20.71 -5.10 -5.63
CA PHE A 7 -19.41 -5.79 -5.62
C PHE A 7 -19.39 -7.02 -6.53
N ARG A 8 -20.51 -7.72 -6.65
CA ARG A 8 -20.67 -8.81 -7.61
C ARG A 8 -20.52 -8.33 -9.05
N ALA A 9 -21.28 -7.30 -9.44
CA ALA A 9 -21.23 -6.73 -10.79
C ALA A 9 -19.82 -6.19 -11.11
N HIS A 10 -19.17 -5.57 -10.12
CA HIS A 10 -17.79 -5.10 -10.25
C HIS A 10 -16.80 -6.27 -10.45
N GLY A 11 -16.89 -7.32 -9.63
CA GLY A 11 -16.05 -8.52 -9.79
C GLY A 11 -16.28 -9.25 -11.11
N GLU A 12 -17.53 -9.27 -11.60
CA GLU A 12 -17.88 -9.84 -12.90
C GLU A 12 -17.28 -9.06 -14.06
N PHE A 13 -17.26 -7.73 -13.97
CA PHE A 13 -16.59 -6.85 -14.93
C PHE A 13 -15.08 -7.10 -14.95
N CYS A 14 -14.42 -7.10 -13.78
CA CYS A 14 -12.99 -7.37 -13.66
C CYS A 14 -12.61 -8.73 -14.28
N ALA A 15 -13.35 -9.78 -13.94
CA ALA A 15 -13.08 -11.13 -14.42
C ALA A 15 -13.46 -11.36 -15.90
N SER A 16 -14.34 -10.52 -16.48
CA SER A 16 -14.73 -10.60 -17.89
C SER A 16 -13.77 -9.84 -18.83
N HIS A 17 -13.12 -8.78 -18.32
CA HIS A 17 -12.17 -7.95 -19.09
C HIS A 17 -10.78 -7.87 -18.42
N PRO A 18 -10.12 -9.01 -18.13
CA PRO A 18 -8.89 -9.02 -17.33
C PRO A 18 -7.76 -8.21 -17.99
N TRP A 19 -7.62 -8.28 -19.32
CA TRP A 19 -6.58 -7.53 -20.04
C TRP A 19 -6.76 -6.02 -19.95
N GLU A 20 -8.01 -5.53 -20.06
CA GLU A 20 -8.30 -4.10 -19.99
C GLU A 20 -7.98 -3.55 -18.60
N VAL A 21 -8.34 -4.30 -17.56
CA VAL A 21 -8.08 -3.93 -16.16
C VAL A 21 -6.59 -3.93 -15.85
N ILE A 22 -5.86 -4.96 -16.28
CA ILE A 22 -4.39 -5.05 -16.09
C ILE A 22 -3.71 -3.87 -16.80
N VAL A 23 -4.04 -3.63 -18.07
CA VAL A 23 -3.45 -2.54 -18.84
C VAL A 23 -3.79 -1.19 -18.20
N ALA A 24 -5.06 -0.95 -17.83
CA ALA A 24 -5.46 0.29 -17.18
C ALA A 24 -4.69 0.54 -15.87
N LEU A 25 -4.52 -0.47 -15.03
CA LEU A 25 -3.80 -0.33 -13.77
C LEU A 25 -2.30 -0.12 -13.97
N VAL A 26 -1.69 -0.87 -14.90
CA VAL A 26 -0.27 -0.70 -15.24
C VAL A 26 -0.03 0.67 -15.86
N THR A 27 -0.90 1.13 -16.75
CA THR A 27 -0.84 2.48 -17.34
C THR A 27 -1.03 3.54 -16.26
N LEU A 28 -2.00 3.40 -15.36
CA LEU A 28 -2.17 4.33 -14.23
C LEU A 28 -0.91 4.39 -13.36
N THR A 29 -0.35 3.23 -13.01
CA THR A 29 0.89 3.13 -12.23
C THR A 29 2.06 3.78 -12.98
N ALA A 30 2.20 3.51 -14.28
CA ALA A 30 3.22 4.12 -15.13
C ALA A 30 3.03 5.64 -15.26
N CYS A 31 1.79 6.12 -15.33
CA CYS A 31 1.48 7.55 -15.31
C CYS A 31 1.93 8.17 -13.98
N ILE A 32 1.57 7.56 -12.85
CA ILE A 32 2.02 8.01 -11.52
C ILE A 32 3.55 8.07 -11.45
N ILE A 33 4.25 7.09 -12.04
CA ILE A 33 5.72 7.07 -12.13
C ILE A 33 6.29 8.14 -13.07
N THR A 34 5.58 8.48 -14.15
CA THR A 34 6.07 9.40 -15.18
C THR A 34 5.80 10.87 -14.84
N PHE A 35 4.83 11.15 -13.98
CA PHE A 35 4.52 12.51 -13.53
C PHE A 35 5.70 13.19 -12.79
N ASP A 36 6.70 12.43 -12.35
CA ASP A 36 7.92 12.95 -11.69
C ASP A 36 9.05 13.37 -12.65
N LYS A 37 8.71 13.88 -13.85
CA LYS A 37 9.71 14.40 -14.79
C LYS A 37 9.24 15.53 -15.71
N GLY A 38 8.37 16.42 -15.21
CA GLY A 38 7.72 17.46 -16.03
C GLY A 38 7.81 18.91 -15.55
N SER A 39 8.57 19.23 -14.49
CA SER A 39 8.71 20.62 -14.02
C SER A 39 10.14 21.02 -13.63
N ALA A 40 11.14 20.48 -14.33
CA ALA A 40 12.45 21.10 -14.40
C ALA A 40 12.57 21.78 -15.77
N ASP A 41 12.26 23.08 -15.82
CA ASP A 41 12.42 23.93 -17.00
C ASP A 41 13.83 23.83 -17.59
N PRO A 42 13.98 23.58 -18.90
CA PRO A 42 15.20 23.90 -19.62
C PRO A 42 15.10 25.32 -20.19
N PHE A 43 16.11 26.15 -19.88
CA PHE A 43 16.53 27.38 -20.58
C PHE A 43 16.10 28.74 -19.99
N GLN A 44 16.96 29.35 -19.16
CA GLN A 44 17.64 30.59 -19.57
C GLN A 44 18.90 30.92 -18.76
N SER A 45 19.94 31.26 -19.50
CA SER A 45 21.28 31.61 -19.06
C SER A 45 21.39 32.97 -18.36
N THR A 46 22.45 33.09 -17.54
CA THR A 46 23.17 34.33 -17.17
C THR A 46 22.44 35.40 -16.34
N ARG A 47 22.81 35.49 -15.06
CA ARG A 47 23.53 36.66 -14.51
C ARG A 47 24.08 36.40 -13.10
N SER A 48 25.27 36.93 -12.91
CA SER A 48 26.09 36.98 -11.72
C SER A 48 25.47 37.77 -10.55
N SER A 49 26.10 37.60 -9.38
CA SER A 49 26.22 38.51 -8.23
C SER A 49 25.35 38.19 -7.00
N SER A 50 26.04 37.70 -5.96
CA SER A 50 25.98 38.15 -4.55
C SER A 50 24.64 38.30 -3.83
N GLY A 51 24.50 37.61 -2.70
CA GLY A 51 23.59 38.02 -1.62
C GLY A 51 22.83 36.84 -1.01
N GLY A 52 22.98 36.65 0.30
CA GLY A 52 22.41 35.55 1.06
C GLY A 52 20.88 35.47 1.00
N GLY A 53 20.37 34.26 1.18
CA GLY A 53 18.94 33.97 1.27
C GLY A 53 18.74 32.49 1.57
N SER A 54 18.45 32.19 2.83
CA SER A 54 18.08 30.87 3.35
C SER A 54 16.97 30.25 2.51
N ARG A 55 17.17 29.01 2.04
CA ARG A 55 16.13 28.19 1.42
C ARG A 55 15.23 27.59 2.52
N PRO A 56 13.91 27.79 2.50
CA PRO A 56 13.00 27.00 3.32
C PRO A 56 12.70 25.66 2.61
N CYS A 57 12.88 24.55 3.33
CA CYS A 57 12.33 23.25 2.94
C CYS A 57 10.78 23.31 2.92
N PRO A 58 10.08 22.44 2.16
CA PRO A 58 8.63 22.39 2.17
C PRO A 58 8.16 21.72 3.47
N THR A 59 7.90 22.54 4.48
CA THR A 59 7.23 22.16 5.72
C THR A 59 5.73 22.16 5.47
N TRP A 60 5.06 21.02 5.70
CA TRP A 60 3.61 20.99 5.91
C TRP A 60 3.32 21.77 7.20
N ARG A 61 2.81 23.00 7.06
CA ARG A 61 2.53 23.91 8.17
C ARG A 61 1.28 23.47 8.95
N PHE A 62 1.45 23.13 10.23
CA PHE A 62 0.49 23.50 11.27
C PHE A 62 1.23 23.69 12.60
N GLY A 63 1.14 24.90 13.18
CA GLY A 63 1.43 25.19 14.60
C GLY A 63 2.90 25.31 15.03
N SER A 64 3.34 26.54 15.28
CA SER A 64 4.59 26.91 15.97
C SER A 64 4.50 26.72 17.49
N VAL A 65 5.40 25.95 18.10
CA VAL A 65 5.75 26.04 19.54
C VAL A 65 7.26 25.75 19.72
N ASP A 66 7.87 26.55 20.59
CA ASP A 66 9.29 26.78 20.94
C ASP A 66 10.30 25.61 20.96
N GLU A 67 11.56 26.00 20.73
CA GLU A 67 12.68 25.19 20.22
C GLU A 67 13.87 25.08 21.22
N ASP A 68 13.67 24.79 22.52
CA ASP A 68 14.81 24.86 23.49
C ASP A 68 14.93 23.76 24.58
N PHE A 69 14.43 22.52 24.36
CA PHE A 69 14.57 21.43 25.37
C PHE A 69 15.14 20.07 24.86
N ARG A 70 15.54 19.93 23.60
CA ARG A 70 15.58 18.61 22.92
C ARG A 70 16.96 17.94 22.71
N CYS A 71 17.91 18.03 23.65
CA CYS A 71 19.23 17.40 23.45
C CYS A 71 19.49 16.10 24.24
N ASP A 72 18.70 15.75 25.26
CA ASP A 72 18.89 14.51 26.04
C ASP A 72 17.89 13.40 25.66
N GLU A 73 16.63 13.75 25.32
CA GLU A 73 15.61 12.80 24.85
C GLU A 73 15.94 12.18 23.47
N GLN A 74 16.77 12.85 22.66
CA GLN A 74 17.01 12.47 21.26
C GLN A 74 17.88 11.21 21.10
N LEU A 75 18.67 10.84 22.11
CA LEU A 75 19.47 9.60 22.13
C LEU A 75 18.64 8.37 22.55
N GLU A 76 17.76 8.51 23.55
CA GLU A 76 16.86 7.42 23.97
C GLU A 76 15.74 7.18 22.94
N GLN A 77 15.19 8.25 22.34
CA GLN A 77 14.21 8.14 21.26
C GLN A 77 14.77 7.37 20.05
N ASN A 78 16.04 7.59 19.70
CA ASN A 78 16.70 6.86 18.62
C ASN A 78 16.85 5.35 18.93
N GLY A 79 17.10 4.98 20.19
CA GLY A 79 17.14 3.58 20.60
C GLY A 79 15.78 2.90 20.48
N ILE A 80 14.72 3.56 20.95
CA ILE A 80 13.35 3.06 20.89
C ILE A 80 12.90 2.91 19.43
N ASP A 81 13.14 3.90 18.57
CA ASP A 81 12.79 3.84 17.15
C ASP A 81 13.48 2.66 16.45
N VAL A 82 14.77 2.42 16.73
CA VAL A 82 15.51 1.29 16.15
C VAL A 82 14.94 -0.05 16.60
N ILE A 83 14.58 -0.17 17.89
CA ILE A 83 13.97 -1.39 18.45
C ILE A 83 12.59 -1.62 17.83
N LEU A 84 11.74 -0.59 17.77
CA LEU A 84 10.40 -0.66 17.18
C LEU A 84 10.46 -1.08 15.70
N MET A 85 11.33 -0.45 14.90
CA MET A 85 11.52 -0.82 13.50
C MET A 85 11.97 -2.28 13.36
N THR A 86 12.84 -2.75 14.24
CA THR A 86 13.30 -4.14 14.23
C THR A 86 12.16 -5.10 14.56
N ILE A 87 11.33 -4.79 15.56
CA ILE A 87 10.14 -5.58 15.92
C ILE A 87 9.16 -5.63 14.75
N VAL A 88 8.86 -4.49 14.13
CA VAL A 88 7.97 -4.40 12.96
C VAL A 88 8.50 -5.28 11.83
N ARG A 89 9.78 -5.19 11.50
CA ARG A 89 10.42 -6.03 10.47
C ARG A 89 10.34 -7.51 10.78
N CYS A 90 10.67 -7.91 12.00
CA CYS A 90 10.57 -9.31 12.43
C CYS A 90 9.13 -9.80 12.37
N SER A 91 8.17 -8.99 12.83
CA SER A 91 6.75 -9.32 12.77
C SER A 91 6.25 -9.46 11.33
N ALA A 92 6.70 -8.59 10.41
CA ALA A 92 6.33 -8.66 9.00
C ALA A 92 6.84 -9.95 8.33
N ILE A 93 8.09 -10.33 8.61
CA ILE A 93 8.67 -11.57 8.07
C ILE A 93 7.92 -12.79 8.63
N LEU A 94 7.66 -12.81 9.94
CA LEU A 94 6.91 -13.89 10.59
C LEU A 94 5.46 -13.95 10.10
N TYR A 95 4.81 -12.81 9.92
CA TYR A 95 3.45 -12.70 9.40
C TYR A 95 3.38 -13.25 7.98
N CYS A 96 4.25 -12.79 7.08
CA CYS A 96 4.36 -13.33 5.73
C CYS A 96 4.61 -14.84 5.75
N TYR A 97 5.58 -15.32 6.53
CA TYR A 97 5.87 -16.74 6.64
C TYR A 97 4.65 -17.54 7.11
N TYR A 98 4.00 -17.11 8.18
CA TYR A 98 2.81 -17.76 8.71
C TYR A 98 1.67 -17.75 7.69
N HIS A 99 1.43 -16.63 7.02
CA HIS A 99 0.41 -16.52 5.98
C HIS A 99 0.68 -17.43 4.80
N PHE A 100 1.92 -17.47 4.29
CA PHE A 100 2.30 -18.37 3.20
C PHE A 100 2.21 -19.83 3.63
N CYS A 101 2.59 -20.18 4.85
CA CYS A 101 2.40 -21.53 5.40
C CYS A 101 0.90 -21.88 5.56
N ASN A 102 0.06 -20.92 5.95
CA ASN A 102 -1.38 -21.11 6.05
C ASN A 102 -2.00 -21.33 4.66
N LEU A 103 -1.59 -20.54 3.66
CA LEU A 103 -1.95 -20.72 2.25
C LEU A 103 -1.48 -22.06 1.68
N GLN A 104 -0.30 -22.55 2.08
CA GLN A 104 0.18 -23.89 1.71
C GLN A 104 -0.74 -25.00 2.26
N LYS A 105 -1.25 -24.84 3.48
CA LYS A 105 -2.19 -25.80 4.09
C LYS A 105 -3.56 -25.81 3.40
N LEU A 106 -3.99 -24.67 2.83
CA LEU A 106 -5.25 -24.54 2.08
C LEU A 106 -5.24 -25.26 0.72
N GLY A 107 -4.10 -25.83 0.31
CA GLY A 107 -4.06 -26.91 -0.66
C GLY A 107 -4.12 -26.46 -2.10
N SER A 108 -2.97 -26.05 -2.65
CA SER A 108 -2.51 -26.29 -4.02
C SER A 108 -1.28 -25.40 -4.29
N LYS A 109 -0.27 -25.91 -5.00
CA LYS A 109 0.92 -25.13 -5.41
C LYS A 109 0.55 -23.85 -6.15
N TYR A 110 -0.60 -23.84 -6.84
CA TYR A 110 -1.10 -22.71 -7.61
C TYR A 110 -1.59 -21.55 -6.72
N ILE A 111 -2.27 -21.83 -5.59
CA ILE A 111 -2.75 -20.78 -4.67
C ILE A 111 -1.56 -20.01 -4.08
N LEU A 112 -0.51 -20.74 -3.70
CA LEU A 112 0.73 -20.14 -3.21
C LEU A 112 1.38 -19.24 -4.27
N GLY A 113 1.44 -19.70 -5.53
CA GLY A 113 1.98 -18.94 -6.64
C GLY A 113 1.19 -17.65 -6.91
N ILE A 114 -0.15 -17.73 -6.94
CA ILE A 114 -1.04 -16.59 -7.15
C ILE A 114 -0.89 -15.57 -6.01
N ALA A 115 -0.87 -16.02 -4.75
CA ALA A 115 -0.69 -15.15 -3.59
C ALA A 115 0.70 -14.47 -3.59
N GLY A 116 1.76 -15.20 -3.97
CA GLY A 116 3.10 -14.65 -4.12
C GLY A 116 3.18 -13.59 -5.22
N LEU A 117 2.61 -13.88 -6.40
CA LEU A 117 2.56 -12.94 -7.52
C LEU A 117 1.79 -11.66 -7.15
N PHE A 118 0.63 -11.81 -6.50
CA PHE A 118 -0.15 -10.69 -5.97
C PHE A 118 0.66 -9.85 -4.99
N THR A 119 1.40 -10.47 -4.07
CA THR A 119 2.24 -9.76 -3.09
C THR A 119 3.34 -8.95 -3.78
N VAL A 120 4.03 -9.56 -4.75
CA VAL A 120 5.11 -8.88 -5.50
C VAL A 120 4.57 -7.72 -6.32
N PHE A 121 3.48 -7.93 -7.06
CA PHE A 121 2.88 -6.89 -7.89
C PHE A 121 2.32 -5.74 -7.04
N SER A 122 1.63 -6.05 -5.94
CA SER A 122 1.11 -5.04 -5.02
C SER A 122 2.23 -4.24 -4.35
N SER A 123 3.33 -4.90 -3.97
CA SER A 123 4.53 -4.25 -3.42
C SER A 123 5.16 -3.28 -4.44
N PHE A 124 5.16 -3.64 -5.72
CA PHE A 124 5.62 -2.76 -6.79
C PHE A 124 4.76 -1.50 -6.94
N ILE A 125 3.43 -1.64 -6.94
CA ILE A 125 2.50 -0.50 -6.99
C ILE A 125 2.65 0.38 -5.75
N PHE A 126 2.74 -0.23 -4.56
CA PHE A 126 2.94 0.48 -3.31
C PHE A 126 4.24 1.29 -3.32
N THR A 127 5.36 0.64 -3.68
CA THR A 127 6.68 1.28 -3.80
C THR A 127 6.64 2.47 -4.76
N SER A 128 6.03 2.28 -5.93
CA SER A 128 5.88 3.34 -6.93
C SER A 128 5.05 4.50 -6.39
N THR A 129 3.98 4.21 -5.65
CA THR A 129 3.14 5.23 -5.04
C THR A 129 3.91 6.02 -3.98
N VAL A 130 4.65 5.35 -3.10
CA VAL A 130 5.47 6.00 -2.06
C VAL A 130 6.53 6.92 -2.67
N ILE A 131 7.25 6.45 -3.68
CA ILE A 131 8.32 7.23 -4.33
C ILE A 131 7.74 8.50 -4.97
N ASN A 132 6.64 8.37 -5.75
CA ASN A 132 6.10 9.49 -6.52
C ASN A 132 5.27 10.47 -5.69
N PHE A 133 4.48 10.00 -4.72
CA PHE A 133 3.62 10.89 -3.94
C PHE A 133 4.34 11.55 -2.76
N LEU A 134 5.32 10.86 -2.14
CA LEU A 134 6.00 11.38 -0.96
C LEU A 134 7.41 11.91 -1.24
N GLY A 135 7.94 11.72 -2.45
CA GLY A 135 9.33 12.10 -2.79
C GLY A 135 10.34 11.45 -1.85
N SER A 136 9.98 10.30 -1.26
CA SER A 136 10.70 9.71 -0.14
C SER A 136 12.00 9.07 -0.61
N GLU A 137 13.02 9.15 0.25
CA GLU A 137 14.28 8.45 0.01
C GLU A 137 14.09 6.93 0.04
N VAL A 138 14.96 6.20 -0.66
CA VAL A 138 15.00 4.73 -0.68
C VAL A 138 15.14 4.14 0.74
N SER A 139 15.71 4.91 1.67
CA SER A 139 15.86 4.55 3.08
C SER A 139 14.54 4.45 3.84
N ASP A 140 13.53 5.25 3.49
CA ASP A 140 12.20 5.21 4.11
C ASP A 140 11.31 4.17 3.43
N LEU A 141 11.54 3.93 2.13
CA LEU A 141 10.83 2.91 1.37
C LEU A 141 10.98 1.52 1.98
N LYS A 142 12.19 1.15 2.42
CA LYS A 142 12.40 -0.15 3.09
C LYS A 142 11.53 -0.30 4.33
N ASP A 143 11.29 0.78 5.09
CA ASP A 143 10.47 0.73 6.30
C ASP A 143 8.99 0.66 5.93
N ALA A 144 8.55 1.46 4.96
CA ALA A 144 7.20 1.45 4.40
C ALA A 144 6.80 0.06 3.86
N LEU A 145 7.73 -0.65 3.20
CA LEU A 145 7.49 -1.99 2.66
C LEU A 145 7.13 -3.02 3.73
N PHE A 146 7.68 -2.92 4.95
CA PHE A 146 7.31 -3.84 6.03
C PHE A 146 5.90 -3.58 6.56
N PHE A 147 5.46 -2.31 6.59
CA PHE A 147 4.06 -2.00 6.89
C PHE A 147 3.12 -2.54 5.81
N PHE A 148 3.53 -2.45 4.55
CA PHE A 148 2.81 -3.08 3.46
C PHE A 148 2.65 -4.59 3.64
N LEU A 149 3.74 -5.28 3.94
CA LEU A 149 3.71 -6.72 4.19
C LEU A 149 2.90 -7.11 5.43
N LEU A 150 2.75 -6.23 6.42
CA LEU A 150 1.92 -6.48 7.60
C LEU A 150 0.43 -6.31 7.32
N LEU A 151 0.06 -5.34 6.49
CA LEU A 151 -1.33 -4.99 6.22
C LEU A 151 -1.94 -5.70 5.01
N ILE A 152 -1.14 -6.47 4.26
CA ILE A 152 -1.64 -7.19 3.10
C ILE A 152 -2.61 -8.32 3.47
N ASP A 153 -3.77 -8.34 2.80
CA ASP A 153 -4.88 -9.27 3.05
C ASP A 153 -4.73 -10.60 2.27
N LEU A 154 -3.74 -11.41 2.65
CA LEU A 154 -3.47 -12.67 1.94
C LEU A 154 -4.49 -13.79 2.20
N SER A 155 -5.18 -13.78 3.34
CA SER A 155 -6.20 -14.79 3.67
C SER A 155 -7.42 -14.69 2.76
N LYS A 156 -7.93 -13.47 2.56
CA LYS A 156 -9.10 -13.21 1.71
C LYS A 156 -8.77 -13.40 0.24
N ALA A 157 -7.54 -13.05 -0.15
CA ALA A 157 -6.98 -13.35 -1.46
C ALA A 157 -6.99 -14.87 -1.71
N GLY A 158 -6.49 -15.66 -0.76
CA GLY A 158 -6.52 -17.13 -0.83
C GLY A 158 -7.93 -17.70 -1.06
N ILE A 159 -8.94 -17.18 -0.36
CA ILE A 159 -10.34 -17.60 -0.53
C ILE A 159 -10.84 -17.32 -1.95
N LEU A 160 -10.59 -16.11 -2.48
CA LEU A 160 -11.02 -15.76 -3.83
C LEU A 160 -10.27 -16.57 -4.91
N ALA A 161 -8.97 -16.78 -4.74
CA ALA A 161 -8.19 -17.66 -5.62
C ALA A 161 -8.71 -19.10 -5.61
N GLN A 162 -9.09 -19.61 -4.44
CA GLN A 162 -9.68 -20.95 -4.35
C GLN A 162 -11.02 -21.02 -5.11
N LEU A 163 -11.88 -20.01 -4.97
CA LEU A 163 -13.14 -19.92 -5.72
C LEU A 163 -12.90 -19.89 -7.23
N ALA A 164 -11.88 -19.16 -7.69
CA ALA A 164 -11.48 -19.14 -9.09
C ALA A 164 -10.99 -20.51 -9.58
N LEU A 165 -10.11 -21.17 -8.82
CA LEU A 165 -9.53 -22.47 -9.18
C LEU A 165 -10.53 -23.64 -9.13
N CYS A 166 -11.66 -23.48 -8.44
CA CYS A 166 -12.74 -24.46 -8.45
C CYS A 166 -13.56 -24.46 -9.75
N GLY A 167 -13.45 -23.43 -10.60
CA GLY A 167 -14.18 -23.35 -11.86
C GLY A 167 -13.55 -24.23 -12.96
N SER A 168 -14.39 -24.94 -13.72
CA SER A 168 -13.98 -25.81 -14.83
C SER A 168 -14.03 -25.13 -16.20
N SER A 169 -14.79 -24.03 -16.32
CA SER A 169 -14.95 -23.24 -17.53
C SER A 169 -14.76 -21.75 -17.25
N GLN A 170 -14.40 -20.96 -18.26
CA GLN A 170 -14.17 -19.51 -18.11
C GLN A 170 -15.39 -18.80 -17.49
N SER A 171 -16.59 -19.12 -17.97
CA SER A 171 -17.85 -18.57 -17.43
C SER A 171 -18.07 -18.92 -15.96
N GLU A 172 -17.69 -20.14 -15.55
CA GLU A 172 -17.80 -20.59 -14.16
C GLU A 172 -16.77 -19.90 -13.26
N VAL A 173 -15.53 -19.71 -13.74
CA VAL A 173 -14.49 -18.95 -13.04
C VAL A 173 -14.95 -17.51 -12.79
N THR A 174 -15.43 -16.81 -13.83
CA THR A 174 -15.96 -15.44 -13.70
C THR A 174 -17.12 -15.37 -12.70
N THR A 175 -18.04 -16.34 -12.75
CA THR A 175 -19.19 -16.40 -11.83
C THR A 175 -18.74 -16.64 -10.39
N ASN A 176 -17.76 -17.53 -10.17
CA ASN A 176 -17.22 -17.83 -8.85
C ASN A 176 -16.46 -16.64 -8.26
N ILE A 177 -15.69 -15.91 -9.08
CA ILE A 177 -15.01 -14.68 -8.67
C ILE A 177 -16.03 -13.60 -8.31
N ALA A 178 -17.04 -13.38 -9.16
CA ALA A 178 -18.11 -12.41 -8.88
C ALA A 178 -18.85 -12.73 -7.56
N ARG A 179 -19.12 -14.02 -7.29
CA ARG A 179 -19.71 -14.47 -6.03
C ARG A 179 -18.75 -14.29 -4.85
N GLY A 180 -17.46 -14.54 -5.03
CA GLY A 180 -16.44 -14.26 -4.03
C GLY A 180 -16.40 -12.77 -3.67
N MET A 181 -16.44 -11.90 -4.67
CA MET A 181 -16.47 -10.44 -4.50
C MET A 181 -17.75 -9.94 -3.85
N GLU A 182 -18.90 -10.58 -4.09
CA GLU A 182 -20.16 -10.27 -3.39
C GLU A 182 -20.04 -10.38 -1.86
N ILE A 183 -19.23 -11.34 -1.39
CA ILE A 183 -19.07 -11.67 0.03
C ILE A 183 -17.84 -10.95 0.61
N LEU A 184 -16.69 -11.06 -0.06
CA LEU A 184 -15.42 -10.53 0.39
C LEU A 184 -15.33 -9.01 0.22
N GLY A 185 -15.93 -8.46 -0.83
CA GLY A 185 -15.83 -7.04 -1.14
C GLY A 185 -16.29 -6.13 0.00
N PRO A 186 -17.53 -6.26 0.50
CA PRO A 186 -18.01 -5.47 1.64
C PRO A 186 -17.19 -5.65 2.90
N ALA A 187 -16.71 -6.87 3.18
CA ALA A 187 -15.89 -7.16 4.36
C ALA A 187 -14.52 -6.46 4.25
N ILE A 188 -13.86 -6.54 3.10
CA ILE A 188 -12.58 -5.90 2.84
C ILE A 188 -12.69 -4.38 2.90
N SER A 189 -13.71 -3.78 2.28
CA SER A 189 -13.92 -2.34 2.38
C SER A 189 -14.08 -1.86 3.82
N LEU A 190 -14.78 -2.64 4.65
CA LEU A 190 -14.99 -2.29 6.04
C LEU A 190 -13.71 -2.47 6.86
N ASP A 191 -12.99 -3.57 6.67
CA ASP A 191 -11.71 -3.82 7.33
C ASP A 191 -10.69 -2.72 6.99
N THR A 192 -10.54 -2.38 5.71
CA THR A 192 -9.67 -1.27 5.27
C THR A 192 -10.10 0.07 5.87
N LEU A 193 -11.41 0.35 5.95
CA LEU A 193 -11.91 1.59 6.53
C LEU A 193 -11.58 1.66 8.03
N VAL A 194 -11.80 0.57 8.76
CA VAL A 194 -11.47 0.48 10.18
C VAL A 194 -9.96 0.61 10.40
N GLU A 195 -9.15 -0.13 9.64
CA GLU A 195 -7.69 -0.05 9.68
C GLU A 195 -7.19 1.37 9.38
N THR A 196 -7.69 1.98 8.30
CA THR A 196 -7.31 3.34 7.90
C THR A 196 -7.65 4.36 8.97
N LEU A 197 -8.82 4.25 9.61
CA LEU A 197 -9.20 5.16 10.70
C LEU A 197 -8.33 4.93 11.95
N VAL A 198 -8.13 3.67 12.36
CA VAL A 198 -7.35 3.32 13.55
C VAL A 198 -5.88 3.74 13.39
N ILE A 199 -5.26 3.40 12.26
CA ILE A 199 -3.88 3.80 11.94
C ILE A 199 -3.80 5.30 11.71
N GLY A 200 -4.83 5.89 11.09
CA GLY A 200 -4.94 7.32 10.81
C GLY A 200 -4.98 8.19 12.06
N VAL A 201 -5.52 7.73 13.19
CA VAL A 201 -5.39 8.45 14.48
C VAL A 201 -3.91 8.64 14.86
N GLY A 202 -3.04 7.71 14.47
CA GLY A 202 -1.60 7.82 14.67
C GLY A 202 -0.95 9.02 13.97
N THR A 203 -1.55 9.54 12.88
CA THR A 203 -1.05 10.74 12.19
C THR A 203 -1.35 12.05 12.94
N LEU A 204 -2.11 12.00 14.03
CA LEU A 204 -2.44 13.15 14.88
C LEU A 204 -1.61 13.15 16.19
N SER A 205 -0.59 12.30 16.29
CA SER A 205 0.14 12.07 17.53
C SER A 205 1.12 13.20 17.91
N GLY A 206 1.46 14.11 17.00
CA GLY A 206 2.45 15.17 17.23
C GLY A 206 3.91 14.70 17.18
N VAL A 207 4.14 13.40 16.98
CA VAL A 207 5.48 12.80 16.86
C VAL A 207 5.78 12.55 15.38
N GLN A 208 6.64 13.39 14.80
CA GLN A 208 6.92 13.40 13.36
C GLN A 208 7.28 12.03 12.76
N ARG A 209 8.01 11.18 13.51
CA ARG A 209 8.34 9.81 13.08
C ARG A 209 7.11 8.92 13.03
N LEU A 210 6.27 8.97 14.06
CA LEU A 210 5.05 8.16 14.14
C LEU A 210 4.04 8.61 13.07
N GLU A 211 3.92 9.92 12.84
CA GLU A 211 3.05 10.48 11.80
C GLU A 211 3.44 9.99 10.41
N LEU A 212 4.73 9.96 10.09
CA LEU A 212 5.25 9.45 8.82
C LEU A 212 4.93 7.95 8.66
N LEU A 213 5.17 7.14 9.69
CA LEU A 213 4.93 5.69 9.65
C LEU A 213 3.44 5.35 9.56
N SER A 214 2.61 6.05 10.33
CA SER A 214 1.16 5.96 10.23
C SER A 214 0.68 6.38 8.84
N GLY A 215 1.29 7.39 8.23
CA GLY A 215 1.03 7.78 6.84
C GLY A 215 1.32 6.65 5.84
N PHE A 216 2.48 6.00 5.95
CA PHE A 216 2.82 4.84 5.11
C PHE A 216 1.88 3.66 5.33
N ALA A 217 1.49 3.40 6.57
CA ALA A 217 0.57 2.32 6.91
C ALA A 217 -0.84 2.57 6.37
N VAL A 218 -1.36 3.80 6.45
CA VAL A 218 -2.63 4.19 5.80
C VAL A 218 -2.54 4.05 4.28
N LEU A 219 -1.45 4.54 3.67
CA LEU A 219 -1.24 4.42 2.23
C LEU A 219 -1.19 2.95 1.79
N SER A 220 -0.53 2.10 2.59
CA SER A 220 -0.48 0.66 2.38
C SER A 220 -1.86 0.03 2.38
N ALA A 221 -2.70 0.33 3.39
CA ALA A 221 -4.06 -0.21 3.47
C ALA A 221 -4.89 0.18 2.23
N ILE A 222 -4.78 1.43 1.79
CA ILE A 222 -5.47 1.94 0.58
C ILE A 222 -4.97 1.23 -0.68
N VAL A 223 -3.65 1.09 -0.85
CA VAL A 223 -3.09 0.41 -2.03
C VAL A 223 -3.49 -1.06 -2.05
N ASN A 224 -3.37 -1.77 -0.93
CA ASN A 224 -3.81 -3.17 -0.79
C ASN A 224 -5.29 -3.31 -1.19
N TYR A 225 -6.15 -2.42 -0.71
CA TYR A 225 -7.56 -2.38 -1.09
C TYR A 225 -7.79 -2.19 -2.59
N ILE A 226 -7.12 -1.20 -3.20
CA ILE A 226 -7.27 -0.92 -4.64
C ILE A 226 -6.82 -2.12 -5.46
N VAL A 227 -5.64 -2.68 -5.17
CA VAL A 227 -5.10 -3.82 -5.93
C VAL A 227 -5.99 -5.05 -5.75
N PHE A 228 -6.49 -5.31 -4.53
CA PHE A 228 -7.43 -6.40 -4.29
C PHE A 228 -8.75 -6.21 -5.05
N MET A 229 -9.31 -5.00 -5.05
CA MET A 229 -10.62 -4.74 -5.67
C MET A 229 -10.58 -4.67 -7.20
N THR A 230 -9.42 -4.38 -7.78
CA THR A 230 -9.29 -4.14 -9.22
C THR A 230 -8.48 -5.21 -9.93
N PHE A 231 -7.26 -5.48 -9.49
CA PHE A 231 -6.31 -6.34 -10.19
C PHE A 231 -6.47 -7.82 -9.87
N TYR A 232 -6.81 -8.14 -8.63
CA TYR A 232 -6.82 -9.50 -8.13
C TYR A 232 -7.97 -10.39 -8.69
N PRO A 233 -9.21 -9.88 -8.88
CA PRO A 233 -10.33 -10.64 -9.46
C PRO A 233 -10.18 -10.79 -10.98
#